data_AF-A0AAU0RHH0-F1
#
_entry.id   AF-A0AAU0RHH0-F1
#
_cell.length_a   1.000
_cell.length_b   1.000
_cell.length_c   1.000
_cell.angle_alpha   90.00
_cell.angle_beta   90.00
_cell.angle_gamma   90.00
#
_symmetry.space_group_name_H-M   'P 1'
#
loop_
_entity.id
_entity.type
_entity.pdbx_description
1 polymer ?
#
loop_
_entity_poly.entity_id
_entity_poly.type
_entity_poly.pdbx_seq_one_letter_code
_entity_poly.pdbx_strand_id
1 'polypeptide(L)'
;MKVLKLHPLMTVSLLQMQFQRLLSCNIAVYMRNSPANAFDTLQEAGFLENMLIEYPIDETLSLREFEEELEDRFNFTLELCNKDNKPFTNKSMHLFQLIKGLSDIAKTGFANGNEYNIQLERLINQHNNSRQGPQPFSC
;
A
#
# COMPACT_ATOMS: atom_id res chain seq x y z
N MET A 1 5.22 -12.00 8.77
CA MET A 1 4.22 -11.00 9.17
C MET A 1 4.28 -9.84 8.19
N LYS A 2 3.13 -9.27 7.83
CA LYS A 2 3.06 -8.11 6.94
C LYS A 2 3.02 -6.84 7.77
N VAL A 3 3.72 -5.82 7.30
CA VAL A 3 3.86 -4.54 8.00
C VAL A 3 3.49 -3.43 7.04
N LEU A 4 2.44 -2.70 7.40
CA LEU A 4 2.01 -1.47 6.75
C LEU A 4 2.92 -0.34 7.22
N LYS A 5 3.51 0.41 6.29
CA LYS A 5 4.37 1.56 6.60
C LYS A 5 3.64 2.84 6.23
N LEU A 6 3.39 3.70 7.20
CA LEU A 6 2.66 4.96 7.03
C LEU A 6 3.60 6.13 7.33
N HIS A 7 3.67 7.09 6.42
CA HIS A 7 4.48 8.29 6.59
C HIS A 7 3.63 9.50 6.19
N PRO A 8 3.70 10.66 6.88
CA PRO A 8 2.86 11.82 6.57
C PRO A 8 3.00 12.29 5.12
N LEU A 9 4.23 12.28 4.58
CA LEU A 9 4.53 12.67 3.20
C LEU A 9 4.28 11.56 2.16
N MET A 10 3.77 10.39 2.57
CA MET A 10 3.40 9.33 1.64
C MET A 10 2.18 9.77 0.84
N THR A 11 2.19 9.59 -0.48
CA THR A 11 1.04 9.87 -1.31
C THR A 11 0.01 8.73 -1.25
N VAL A 12 -1.25 9.03 -1.57
CA VAL A 12 -2.31 8.03 -1.70
C VAL A 12 -1.93 6.92 -2.69
N SER A 13 -1.27 7.26 -3.81
CA SER A 13 -0.75 6.27 -4.77
C SER A 13 0.30 5.32 -4.17
N LEU A 14 1.20 5.83 -3.32
CA LEU A 14 2.19 4.99 -2.63
C LEU A 14 1.50 4.04 -1.63
N LEU A 15 0.49 4.53 -0.91
CA LEU A 15 -0.31 3.70 -0.02
C LEU A 15 -1.05 2.60 -0.80
N GLN A 16 -1.68 2.93 -1.92
CA GLN A 16 -2.35 1.97 -2.80
C GLN A 16 -1.40 0.87 -3.29
N MET A 17 -0.20 1.22 -3.74
CA MET A 17 0.81 0.23 -4.14
C MET A 17 1.23 -0.67 -2.98
N GLN A 18 1.29 -0.14 -1.76
CA GLN A 18 1.62 -0.92 -0.58
C GLN A 18 0.53 -1.95 -0.26
N PHE A 19 -0.75 -1.56 -0.34
CA PHE A 19 -1.88 -2.47 -0.15
C PHE A 19 -1.97 -3.54 -1.24
N GLN A 20 -1.74 -3.18 -2.51
CA GLN A 20 -1.64 -4.15 -3.60
C GLN A 20 -0.56 -5.21 -3.32
N ARG A 21 0.60 -4.81 -2.78
CA ARG A 21 1.69 -5.73 -2.47
C ARG A 21 1.42 -6.58 -1.23
N LEU A 22 0.85 -6.01 -0.18
CA LEU A 22 0.65 -6.70 1.11
C LEU A 22 -0.62 -7.56 1.10
N LEU A 23 -1.72 -7.02 0.59
CA LEU A 23 -3.05 -7.61 0.70
C LEU A 23 -3.66 -7.97 -0.65
N SER A 24 -3.02 -7.58 -1.75
CA SER A 24 -3.48 -7.87 -3.13
C SER A 24 -4.88 -7.34 -3.43
N CYS A 25 -5.21 -6.23 -2.79
CA CYS A 25 -6.40 -5.43 -3.01
C CYS A 25 -6.02 -3.99 -3.35
N ASN A 26 -6.98 -3.24 -3.89
CA ASN A 26 -6.86 -1.80 -4.06
C ASN A 26 -7.46 -1.12 -2.83
N ILE A 27 -7.25 0.19 -2.72
CA ILE A 27 -7.92 1.01 -1.71
C ILE A 27 -8.42 2.32 -2.30
N ALA A 28 -9.50 2.84 -1.71
CA ALA A 28 -9.92 4.22 -1.85
C ALA A 28 -9.64 4.95 -0.53
N VAL A 29 -8.98 6.10 -0.58
CA VAL A 29 -8.78 6.98 0.57
C VAL A 29 -9.75 8.15 0.41
N TYR A 30 -10.35 8.62 1.50
CA TYR A 30 -11.32 9.70 1.47
C TYR A 30 -10.83 10.92 2.24
N MET A 31 -11.00 12.09 1.63
CA MET A 31 -10.79 13.40 2.26
C MET A 31 -12.07 14.20 2.17
N ARG A 32 -12.56 14.71 3.31
CA ARG A 32 -13.75 15.58 3.36
C ARG A 32 -14.95 14.99 2.60
N ASN A 33 -15.21 13.69 2.77
CA ASN A 33 -16.30 12.95 2.11
C ASN A 33 -16.16 12.81 0.58
N SER A 34 -14.96 12.97 0.03
CA SER A 34 -14.66 12.77 -1.38
C SER A 34 -13.42 11.88 -1.56
N PRO A 35 -13.31 11.09 -2.64
CA PRO A 35 -12.11 10.33 -2.90
C PRO A 35 -10.88 11.24 -3.03
N ALA A 36 -9.81 10.90 -2.33
CA ALA A 36 -8.53 11.58 -2.40
C ALA A 36 -7.88 11.43 -3.77
N ASN A 37 -7.11 12.43 -4.20
CA ASN A 37 -6.26 12.32 -5.38
C ASN A 37 -5.07 11.41 -5.10
N ALA A 38 -4.59 10.71 -6.12
CA ALA A 38 -3.39 9.87 -6.06
C ALA A 38 -2.12 10.62 -5.60
N PHE A 39 -2.05 11.93 -5.82
CA PHE A 39 -0.92 12.78 -5.41
C PHE A 39 -1.07 13.40 -4.03
N ASP A 40 -2.27 13.39 -3.46
CA ASP A 40 -2.48 13.92 -2.12
C ASP A 40 -1.71 13.07 -1.11
N THR A 41 -1.22 13.72 -0.07
CA THR A 41 -0.44 13.10 1.01
C THR A 41 -1.34 12.52 2.09
N LEU A 42 -0.84 11.54 2.85
CA LEU A 42 -1.58 11.03 4.01
C LEU A 42 -1.81 12.12 5.05
N GLN A 43 -0.87 13.06 5.20
CA GLN A 43 -1.05 14.21 6.08
C GLN A 43 -2.26 15.07 5.67
N GLU A 44 -2.43 15.33 4.38
CA GLU A 44 -3.64 16.01 3.85
C GLU A 44 -4.91 15.18 4.06
N ALA A 45 -4.77 13.85 4.13
CA ALA A 45 -5.86 12.91 4.38
C ALA A 45 -6.34 12.86 5.83
N GLY A 46 -5.60 13.47 6.77
CA GLY A 46 -5.88 13.41 8.20
C GLY A 46 -4.90 12.56 9.02
N PHE A 47 -3.83 12.02 8.41
CA PHE A 47 -2.78 11.33 9.13
C PHE A 47 -1.96 12.33 9.97
N LEU A 48 -2.16 12.28 11.30
CA LEU A 48 -1.61 13.28 12.23
C LEU A 48 -0.19 12.94 12.74
N GLU A 49 0.34 11.78 12.41
CA GLU A 49 1.66 11.36 12.89
C GLU A 49 2.78 12.12 12.17
N ASN A 50 3.79 12.52 12.94
CA ASN A 50 4.91 13.33 12.43
C ASN A 50 6.08 12.50 11.90
N MET A 51 6.00 11.18 11.97
CA MET A 51 7.09 10.26 11.60
C MET A 51 6.57 8.99 10.93
N LEU A 52 7.50 8.19 10.41
CA LEU A 52 7.20 6.86 9.87
C LEU A 52 6.66 5.95 10.98
N ILE A 53 5.48 5.36 10.76
CA ILE A 53 4.89 4.33 11.60
C ILE A 53 4.96 2.99 10.88
N GLU A 54 5.40 1.96 11.58
CA GLU A 54 5.34 0.58 11.14
C GLU A 54 4.21 -0.14 11.89
N TYR A 55 3.16 -0.50 11.16
CA TYR A 55 1.94 -1.08 11.69
C TYR A 55 1.83 -2.56 11.27
N PRO A 56 1.93 -3.52 12.21
CA PRO A 56 1.77 -4.93 11.87
C PRO A 56 0.31 -5.23 11.51
N ILE A 57 0.09 -5.88 10.36
CA ILE A 57 -1.24 -6.25 9.91
C ILE A 57 -1.64 -7.57 10.57
N ASP A 58 -2.77 -7.56 11.28
CA ASP A 58 -3.45 -8.78 11.71
C ASP A 58 -4.34 -9.31 10.57
N GLU A 59 -3.89 -10.37 9.91
CA GLU A 59 -4.62 -10.96 8.79
C GLU A 59 -5.90 -11.70 9.22
N THR A 60 -6.14 -11.89 10.53
CA THR A 60 -7.32 -12.54 11.08
C THR A 60 -8.51 -11.60 11.22
N LEU A 61 -8.32 -10.29 11.02
CA LEU A 61 -9.41 -9.32 11.03
C LEU A 61 -10.27 -9.45 9.77
N SER A 62 -11.57 -9.18 9.93
CA SER A 62 -12.46 -8.92 8.80
C SER A 62 -12.09 -7.62 8.09
N LEU A 63 -12.51 -7.47 6.84
CA LEU A 63 -12.26 -6.23 6.08
C LEU A 63 -12.81 -5.01 6.81
N ARG A 64 -14.00 -5.14 7.42
CA ARG A 64 -14.63 -4.06 8.20
C ARG A 64 -13.77 -3.66 9.39
N GLU A 65 -13.40 -4.63 10.22
CA GLU A 65 -12.63 -4.38 11.44
C GLU A 65 -11.28 -3.74 11.12
N PHE A 66 -10.64 -4.16 10.03
CA PHE A 66 -9.38 -3.58 9.61
C PHE A 66 -9.52 -2.14 9.11
N GLU A 67 -10.57 -1.83 8.34
CA GLU A 67 -10.87 -0.46 7.91
C GLU A 67 -11.12 0.45 9.12
N GLU A 68 -11.96 0.01 10.06
CA GLU A 68 -12.27 0.75 11.30
C GLU A 68 -11.03 0.94 12.18
N GLU A 69 -10.20 -0.10 12.35
CA GLU A 69 -9.00 0.03 13.18
C GLU A 69 -7.99 1.03 12.61
N LEU A 70 -7.82 1.07 11.29
CA LEU A 70 -6.93 2.05 10.67
C LEU A 70 -7.50 3.47 10.78
N GLU A 71 -8.80 3.64 10.60
CA GLU A 71 -9.47 4.93 10.76
C GLU A 71 -9.35 5.46 12.19
N ASP A 72 -9.65 4.61 13.18
CA ASP A 72 -9.57 4.94 14.62
C ASP A 72 -8.14 5.28 15.06
N ARG A 73 -7.13 4.54 14.58
CA ARG A 73 -5.74 4.76 14.96
C ARG A 73 -5.11 5.97 14.27
N PHE A 74 -5.43 6.19 13.00
CA PHE A 74 -4.64 7.07 12.14
C PHE A 74 -5.41 8.28 11.61
N ASN A 75 -6.70 8.42 11.95
CA ASN A 75 -7.53 9.59 11.64
C ASN A 75 -7.70 9.88 10.13
N PHE A 76 -7.56 8.86 9.28
CA PHE A 76 -7.91 8.95 7.87
C PHE A 76 -8.85 7.80 7.48
N THR A 77 -9.83 8.10 6.64
CA THR A 77 -10.82 7.11 6.19
C THR A 77 -10.30 6.40 4.94
N LEU A 78 -10.35 5.07 4.94
CA LEU A 78 -10.01 4.25 3.79
C LEU A 78 -11.01 3.12 3.60
N GLU A 79 -11.11 2.65 2.36
CA GLU A 79 -11.94 1.51 2.00
C GLU A 79 -11.16 0.51 1.15
N LEU A 80 -11.26 -0.77 1.50
CA LEU A 80 -10.70 -1.87 0.73
C LEU A 80 -11.54 -2.13 -0.52
N CYS A 81 -10.87 -2.17 -1.66
CA CYS A 81 -11.45 -2.34 -2.98
C CYS A 81 -10.93 -3.59 -3.67
N ASN A 82 -11.78 -4.17 -4.51
CA ASN A 82 -11.41 -5.25 -5.41
C ASN A 82 -10.53 -4.74 -6.58
N LYS A 83 -10.15 -5.66 -7.48
CA LYS A 83 -9.32 -5.35 -8.65
C LYS A 83 -9.96 -4.35 -9.62
N ASP A 84 -11.30 -4.24 -9.62
CA ASP A 84 -12.06 -3.29 -10.43
C ASP A 84 -12.20 -1.91 -9.77
N ASN A 85 -11.46 -1.65 -8.68
CA ASN A 85 -11.55 -0.44 -7.86
C ASN A 85 -12.94 -0.22 -7.24
N LYS A 86 -13.71 -1.29 -7.03
CA LYS A 86 -15.00 -1.24 -6.35
C LYS A 86 -14.84 -1.73 -4.91
N PRO A 87 -15.49 -1.08 -3.93
CA PRO A 87 -15.51 -1.55 -2.56
C PRO A 87 -15.95 -3.00 -2.43
N PHE A 88 -15.33 -3.77 -1.52
CA PHE A 88 -15.80 -5.12 -1.22
C PHE A 88 -17.20 -5.07 -0.59
N THR A 89 -18.17 -5.72 -1.23
CA THR A 89 -19.54 -5.83 -0.69
C THR A 89 -19.61 -6.71 0.55
N ASN A 90 -18.82 -7.79 0.58
CA ASN A 90 -18.71 -8.67 1.74
C ASN A 90 -17.60 -8.19 2.68
N LYS A 91 -17.95 -7.31 3.62
CA LYS A 91 -17.03 -6.75 4.61
C LYS A 91 -16.67 -7.72 5.75
N SER A 92 -17.37 -8.84 5.87
CA SER A 92 -17.11 -9.89 6.87
C SER A 92 -16.06 -10.90 6.42
N MET A 93 -15.54 -10.77 5.19
CA MET A 93 -14.42 -11.57 4.71
C MET A 93 -13.15 -11.20 5.48
N HIS A 94 -12.33 -12.18 5.80
CA HIS A 94 -11.07 -11.94 6.50
C HIS A 94 -9.94 -11.62 5.53
N LEU A 95 -8.97 -10.81 5.98
CA LEU A 95 -7.83 -10.39 5.17
C LEU A 95 -7.04 -11.58 4.60
N PHE A 96 -6.82 -12.65 5.38
CA PHE A 96 -6.12 -13.85 4.90
C PHE A 96 -6.80 -14.52 3.70
N GLN A 97 -8.12 -14.31 3.49
CA GLN A 97 -8.87 -14.88 2.37
C GLN A 97 -8.58 -14.15 1.06
N LEU A 98 -8.35 -12.83 1.12
CA LEU A 98 -7.92 -12.03 -0.05
C LEU A 98 -6.60 -12.55 -0.62
N ILE A 99 -5.66 -12.82 0.29
CA ILE A 99 -4.29 -13.21 -0.04
C ILE A 99 -4.27 -14.61 -0.67
N LYS A 100 -5.05 -15.55 -0.14
CA LYS A 100 -5.13 -16.93 -0.64
C LYS A 100 -5.68 -17.00 -2.08
N GLY A 101 -6.61 -16.12 -2.43
CA GLY A 101 -7.18 -16.05 -3.78
C GLY A 101 -6.15 -15.81 -4.88
N LEU A 102 -5.01 -15.16 -4.58
CA LEU A 102 -3.95 -14.96 -5.58
C LEU A 102 -3.01 -16.16 -5.73
N SER A 103 -2.74 -16.92 -4.67
CA SER A 103 -1.91 -18.13 -4.79
C SER A 103 -2.54 -19.19 -5.70
N ASP A 104 -3.88 -19.22 -5.81
CA ASP A 104 -4.59 -20.13 -6.69
C ASP A 104 -4.70 -19.61 -8.14
N ILE A 105 -4.81 -18.29 -8.33
CA ILE A 105 -4.79 -17.66 -9.67
C ILE A 105 -3.37 -17.66 -10.26
N ALA A 106 -2.34 -17.47 -9.44
CA ALA A 106 -0.93 -17.54 -9.87
C ALA A 106 -0.52 -18.94 -10.36
N LYS A 107 -1.29 -19.99 -10.04
CA LYS A 107 -1.11 -21.33 -10.62
C LYS A 107 -1.76 -21.52 -11.99
N THR A 108 -2.70 -20.66 -12.40
CA THR A 108 -3.50 -20.85 -13.62
C THR A 108 -3.35 -19.76 -14.68
N GLY A 109 -2.60 -18.69 -14.44
CA GLY A 109 -2.17 -17.78 -15.51
C GLY A 109 -1.80 -16.39 -15.03
N PHE A 110 -1.06 -15.67 -15.88
CA PHE A 110 -0.67 -14.25 -15.78
C PHE A 110 0.71 -13.96 -15.17
N ALA A 111 1.68 -13.93 -16.09
CA ALA A 111 3.06 -13.46 -15.96
C ALA A 111 3.22 -11.93 -15.77
N ASN A 112 2.14 -11.16 -15.57
CA ASN A 112 2.19 -9.69 -15.68
C ASN A 112 2.44 -8.96 -14.34
N GLY A 113 2.34 -9.64 -13.20
CA GLY A 113 2.61 -9.04 -11.88
C GLY A 113 4.11 -8.85 -11.58
N ASN A 114 4.98 -9.62 -12.26
CA ASN A 114 6.42 -9.54 -12.06
C ASN A 114 7.06 -8.37 -12.82
N GLU A 115 6.48 -7.90 -13.93
CA GLU A 115 7.09 -6.82 -14.72
C GLU A 115 7.13 -5.49 -13.97
N TYR A 116 6.06 -5.13 -13.24
CA TYR A 116 6.03 -3.91 -12.43
C TYR A 116 7.03 -3.97 -11.27
N ASN A 117 7.20 -5.15 -10.66
CA ASN A 117 8.14 -5.36 -9.55
C ASN A 117 9.60 -5.27 -10.06
N ILE A 118 9.89 -5.86 -11.22
CA ILE A 118 11.20 -5.78 -11.88
C ILE A 118 11.53 -4.34 -12.34
N GLN A 119 10.52 -3.58 -12.76
CA GLN A 119 10.71 -2.20 -13.24
C GLN A 119 10.93 -1.22 -12.07
N LEU A 120 10.24 -1.41 -10.94
CA LEU A 120 10.49 -0.63 -9.72
C LEU A 120 11.84 -0.98 -9.07
N GLU A 121 12.22 -2.26 -8.98
CA GLU A 121 13.55 -2.65 -8.48
C GLU A 121 14.68 -2.05 -9.32
N ARG A 122 14.51 -1.99 -10.65
CA ARG A 122 15.47 -1.30 -11.54
C ARG A 122 15.55 0.19 -11.26
N LEU A 123 14.42 0.86 -11.01
CA LEU A 123 14.41 2.30 -10.67
C LEU A 123 15.05 2.59 -9.31
N ILE A 124 14.77 1.77 -8.30
CA ILE A 124 15.35 1.88 -6.95
C ILE A 124 16.88 1.65 -7.00
N ASN A 125 17.34 0.67 -7.79
CA ASN A 125 18.77 0.40 -7.94
C ASN A 125 19.50 1.48 -8.76
N GLN A 126 18.84 2.13 -9.74
CA GLN A 126 19.43 3.28 -10.43
C GLN A 126 19.58 4.48 -9.49
N HIS A 127 18.60 4.76 -8.63
CA HIS A 127 18.68 5.88 -7.68
C HIS A 127 19.74 5.68 -6.58
N ASN A 128 19.99 4.42 -6.17
CA ASN A 128 21.01 4.11 -5.17
C ASN A 128 22.45 4.17 -5.71
N ASN A 129 22.66 4.01 -7.02
CA ASN A 129 23.99 4.11 -7.64
C ASN A 129 24.43 5.56 -7.95
N SER A 130 23.53 6.54 -7.89
CA SER A 130 23.87 7.95 -8.15
C SER A 130 24.51 8.68 -6.96
N ARG A 131 24.84 7.96 -5.87
CA ARG A 131 25.49 8.51 -4.66
C ARG A 131 26.96 8.09 -4.48
N GLN A 132 27.63 7.60 -5.52
CA GLN A 132 29.09 7.51 -5.51
C GLN A 132 29.69 8.90 -5.78
N GLY A 133 30.18 9.53 -4.71
CA GLY A 133 30.93 10.79 -4.75
C GLY A 133 32.22 10.71 -5.60
N PRO A 134 32.85 11.86 -5.85
CA PRO A 134 33.88 12.02 -6.87
C PRO A 134 35.10 11.15 -6.57
N GLN A 135 35.63 10.51 -7.61
CA GLN A 135 36.83 9.69 -7.50
C GLN A 135 38.04 10.55 -7.07
N PRO A 136 38.85 10.10 -6.10
CA PRO A 136 40.10 10.78 -5.79
C PRO A 136 41.10 10.52 -6.92
N PHE A 137 41.50 11.59 -7.60
CA PHE A 137 42.69 11.58 -8.45
C PHE A 137 43.89 11.16 -7.59
N SER A 138 44.54 10.06 -7.96
CA SER A 138 45.84 9.66 -7.41
C SER A 138 46.94 10.13 -8.35
N CYS A 139 48.04 10.57 -7.72
CA CYS A 139 49.20 11.30 -8.25
C CYS A 139 49.75 10.85 -9.61
#